data_AF-A0A968XCW6-F1
#
_entry.id   AF-A0A968XCW6-F1
#
_cell.length_a   1.000
_cell.length_b   1.000
_cell.length_c   1.000
_cell.angle_alpha   90.00
_cell.angle_beta   90.00
_cell.angle_gamma   90.00
#
_symmetry.space_group_name_H-M   'P 1'
#
loop_
_entity.id
_entity.type
_entity.pdbx_description
1 polymer ?
#
loop_
_entity_poly.entity_id
_entity_poly.type
_entity_poly.pdbx_seq_one_letter_code
_entity_poly.pdbx_strand_id
1 'polypeptide(L)'
;MNHHRLQIGQGPIAVRALELSEPLLRVGDLETYDQVRLALMWQGMPVGWLDLAHDGAATIAPPLLQTAIKNAVWTKPEMPIALDPEVSVSIVIATCDRPEALKRCLESLMGQKSERAVEILVIDNRPTQGQTEQIATAFPNVRYIPEARPGGSFARNAGFAASRGEIVITLDDDVVVPPNWLENLVAPFARPEIDVVTGNLLPLALETASQQIFEIYDGSLGRGFASFEADYQWFSQRFLAVPTWELGATAIAAFRASSILDDPRVGWMDEMLGPGVPSGAGEDLYFFYRILKARHRLVYEPRAWGWHEHRRSMPELRRQLFNYSKGNIGYH
;
A
#
# COMPACT_ATOMS: atom_id res chain seq x y z
N MET A 1 -11.28 -25.35 -16.35
CA MET A 1 -10.72 -24.44 -17.36
C MET A 1 -9.51 -23.79 -16.74
N ASN A 2 -8.36 -23.84 -17.40
CA ASN A 2 -7.07 -23.47 -16.84
C ASN A 2 -7.06 -21.97 -16.46
N HIS A 3 -6.94 -21.66 -15.19
CA HIS A 3 -6.45 -20.36 -14.77
C HIS A 3 -5.07 -20.20 -15.43
N HIS A 4 -4.93 -19.29 -16.39
CA HIS A 4 -3.62 -18.97 -16.94
C HIS A 4 -2.80 -18.33 -15.82
N ARG A 5 -1.96 -19.13 -15.17
CA ARG A 5 -1.02 -18.64 -14.17
C ARG A 5 0.04 -17.83 -14.92
N LEU A 6 0.28 -16.58 -14.51
CA LEU A 6 1.30 -15.74 -15.13
C LEU A 6 2.64 -16.50 -15.25
N GLN A 7 3.25 -16.41 -16.42
CA GLN A 7 4.56 -17.00 -16.66
C GLN A 7 5.65 -15.96 -16.46
N ILE A 8 6.52 -16.18 -15.47
CA ILE A 8 7.62 -15.28 -15.13
C ILE A 8 8.70 -15.35 -16.20
N GLY A 9 9.23 -14.18 -16.58
CA GLY A 9 10.37 -14.06 -17.49
C GLY A 9 10.03 -14.35 -18.95
N GLN A 10 8.76 -14.57 -19.28
CA GLN A 10 8.25 -14.75 -20.65
C GLN A 10 7.78 -13.39 -21.23
N GLY A 11 8.54 -12.33 -20.96
CA GLY A 11 8.27 -10.97 -21.44
C GLY A 11 7.42 -10.08 -20.53
N PRO A 12 7.15 -8.83 -20.94
CA PRO A 12 6.47 -7.83 -20.12
C PRO A 12 4.96 -8.13 -19.97
N ILE A 13 4.42 -7.83 -18.78
CA ILE A 13 3.01 -8.05 -18.44
C ILE A 13 2.33 -6.70 -18.24
N ALA A 14 1.29 -6.42 -19.03
CA ALA A 14 0.47 -5.23 -18.85
C ALA A 14 -0.33 -5.36 -17.57
N VAL A 15 -0.25 -4.39 -16.67
CA VAL A 15 -1.17 -4.26 -15.54
C VAL A 15 -2.17 -3.15 -15.85
N ARG A 16 -3.46 -3.46 -15.80
CA ARG A 16 -4.55 -2.50 -16.04
C ARG A 16 -5.68 -2.70 -15.03
N ALA A 17 -6.39 -1.63 -14.70
CA ALA A 17 -7.67 -1.74 -14.01
C ALA A 17 -8.80 -1.88 -15.02
N LEU A 18 -9.80 -2.72 -14.71
CA LEU A 18 -11.01 -2.90 -15.51
C LEU A 18 -12.24 -2.68 -14.63
N GLU A 19 -12.96 -1.59 -14.88
CA GLU A 19 -14.18 -1.23 -14.14
C GLU A 19 -15.38 -2.05 -14.63
N LEU A 20 -15.83 -2.99 -13.79
CA LEU A 20 -16.94 -3.90 -14.08
C LEU A 20 -18.31 -3.21 -14.03
N SER A 21 -18.42 -2.06 -13.36
CA SER A 21 -19.65 -1.28 -13.33
C SER A 21 -19.87 -0.41 -14.57
N GLU A 22 -18.89 -0.34 -15.49
CA GLU A 22 -19.01 0.38 -16.75
C GLU A 22 -19.62 -0.48 -17.87
N PRO A 23 -20.45 0.09 -18.75
CA PRO A 23 -21.15 -0.66 -19.80
C PRO A 23 -20.23 -1.13 -20.94
N LEU A 24 -19.09 -0.45 -21.14
CA LEU A 24 -18.17 -0.69 -22.25
C LEU A 24 -16.79 -1.08 -21.71
N LEU A 25 -16.61 -2.37 -21.46
CA LEU A 25 -15.33 -2.94 -21.07
C LEU A 25 -14.33 -2.81 -22.23
N ARG A 26 -13.27 -2.01 -22.05
CA ARG A 26 -12.17 -1.89 -23.01
C ARG A 26 -10.84 -1.88 -22.29
N VAL A 27 -9.89 -2.64 -22.82
CA VAL A 27 -8.49 -2.63 -22.40
C VAL A 27 -7.65 -2.41 -23.65
N GLY A 28 -6.78 -1.40 -23.63
CA GLY A 28 -5.90 -1.01 -24.73
C GLY A 28 -4.48 -0.72 -24.28
N ASP A 29 -3.67 -0.22 -25.22
CA ASP A 29 -2.23 0.05 -25.07
C ASP A 29 -1.48 -1.23 -24.66
N LEU A 30 -1.65 -2.28 -25.46
CA LEU A 30 -1.18 -3.64 -25.18
C LEU A 30 -0.12 -4.15 -26.18
N GLU A 31 0.16 -3.41 -27.25
CA GLU A 31 1.00 -3.83 -28.38
C GLU A 31 2.42 -4.28 -27.99
N THR A 32 2.91 -3.79 -26.85
CA THR A 32 4.26 -4.07 -26.34
C THR A 32 4.28 -5.13 -25.24
N TYR A 33 3.17 -5.80 -24.95
CA TYR A 33 3.03 -6.72 -23.83
C TYR A 33 2.72 -8.15 -24.28
N ASP A 34 3.32 -9.13 -23.62
CA ASP A 34 3.15 -10.55 -23.97
C ASP A 34 2.03 -11.22 -23.14
N GLN A 35 1.67 -10.61 -22.01
CA GLN A 35 0.60 -11.06 -21.11
C GLN A 35 -0.13 -9.85 -20.55
N VAL A 36 -1.38 -10.06 -20.10
CA VAL A 36 -2.19 -9.01 -19.48
C VAL A 36 -2.72 -9.49 -18.14
N ARG A 37 -2.50 -8.69 -17.09
CA ARG A 37 -3.12 -8.83 -15.77
C ARG A 37 -4.09 -7.68 -15.55
N LEU A 38 -5.35 -8.01 -15.27
CA LEU A 38 -6.41 -7.05 -15.02
C LEU A 38 -6.82 -7.07 -13.55
N ALA A 39 -6.68 -5.93 -12.88
CA ALA A 39 -7.36 -5.67 -11.61
C ALA A 39 -8.83 -5.45 -11.92
N LEU A 40 -9.69 -6.39 -11.52
CA LEU A 40 -11.13 -6.24 -11.66
C LEU A 40 -11.60 -5.24 -10.61
N MET A 41 -12.27 -4.17 -11.05
CA MET A 41 -12.77 -3.11 -10.20
C MET A 41 -14.30 -3.11 -10.18
N TRP A 42 -14.90 -2.77 -9.05
CA TRP A 42 -16.33 -2.49 -8.94
C TRP A 42 -16.51 -1.15 -8.23
N GLN A 43 -17.00 -0.13 -8.93
CA GLN A 43 -17.16 1.24 -8.43
C GLN A 43 -15.85 1.77 -7.81
N GLY A 44 -14.72 1.52 -8.47
CA GLY A 44 -13.39 1.92 -8.02
C GLY A 44 -12.76 1.04 -6.93
N MET A 45 -13.41 -0.05 -6.50
CA MET A 45 -12.89 -1.00 -5.51
C MET A 45 -12.35 -2.26 -6.18
N PRO A 46 -11.18 -2.78 -5.79
CA PRO A 46 -10.62 -3.97 -6.41
C PRO A 46 -11.31 -5.21 -5.84
N VAL A 47 -11.76 -6.11 -6.72
CA VAL A 47 -12.58 -7.28 -6.37
C VAL A 47 -12.01 -8.61 -6.85
N GLY A 48 -10.93 -8.58 -7.63
CA GLY A 48 -10.35 -9.77 -8.22
C GLY A 48 -9.19 -9.49 -9.17
N TRP A 49 -8.49 -10.57 -9.52
CA TRP A 49 -7.53 -10.58 -10.63
C TRP A 49 -8.08 -11.40 -11.79
N LEU A 50 -7.80 -10.94 -13.01
CA LEU A 50 -7.99 -11.71 -14.23
C LEU A 50 -6.72 -11.67 -15.08
N ASP A 51 -6.06 -12.82 -15.21
CA ASP A 51 -4.89 -13.01 -16.04
C ASP A 51 -5.31 -13.55 -17.41
N LEU A 52 -4.85 -12.88 -18.49
CA LEU A 52 -5.17 -13.19 -19.87
C LEU A 52 -3.88 -13.39 -20.67
N ALA A 53 -3.86 -14.40 -21.54
CA ALA A 53 -2.85 -14.49 -22.58
C ALA A 53 -3.06 -13.35 -23.60
N HIS A 54 -1.96 -12.77 -24.07
CA HIS A 54 -2.00 -11.76 -25.12
C HIS A 54 -1.70 -12.40 -26.49
N ASP A 55 -2.50 -12.07 -27.50
CA ASP A 55 -2.35 -12.56 -28.88
C ASP A 55 -1.62 -11.55 -29.79
N GLY A 56 -1.08 -10.48 -29.23
CA GLY A 56 -0.41 -9.39 -29.95
C GLY A 56 -1.35 -8.28 -30.43
N ALA A 57 -2.65 -8.35 -30.12
CA ALA A 57 -3.62 -7.32 -30.52
C ALA A 57 -3.55 -6.08 -29.61
N ALA A 58 -3.58 -4.87 -30.17
CA ALA A 58 -3.56 -3.61 -29.39
C ALA A 58 -4.64 -3.50 -28.29
N THR A 59 -5.76 -4.21 -28.43
CA THR A 59 -6.91 -4.14 -27.52
C THR A 59 -7.54 -5.51 -27.30
N ILE A 60 -8.20 -5.71 -26.15
CA ILE A 60 -9.02 -6.90 -25.90
C ILE A 60 -10.48 -6.59 -26.18
N ALA A 61 -11.10 -7.37 -27.07
CA ALA A 61 -12.48 -7.16 -27.48
C ALA A 61 -13.47 -7.39 -26.31
N PRO A 62 -14.54 -6.58 -26.17
CA PRO A 62 -15.50 -6.70 -25.07
C PRO A 62 -16.12 -8.10 -24.87
N PRO A 63 -16.48 -8.88 -25.93
CA PRO A 63 -17.04 -10.22 -25.75
C PRO A 63 -16.08 -11.21 -25.06
N LEU A 64 -14.77 -11.09 -25.32
CA LEU A 64 -13.74 -11.92 -24.67
C LEU A 64 -13.63 -11.55 -23.19
N LEU A 65 -13.60 -10.25 -22.88
CA LEU A 65 -13.59 -9.76 -21.48
C LEU A 65 -14.82 -10.25 -20.73
N GLN A 66 -16.02 -10.10 -21.29
CA GLN A 66 -17.26 -10.55 -20.65
C GLN A 66 -17.26 -12.06 -20.37
N THR A 67 -16.75 -12.87 -21.29
CA THR A 67 -16.63 -14.32 -21.11
C THR A 67 -15.64 -14.66 -20.00
N ALA A 68 -14.48 -13.99 -19.98
CA ALA A 68 -13.46 -14.19 -18.97
C ALA A 68 -13.93 -13.76 -17.56
N ILE A 69 -14.63 -12.63 -17.44
CA ILE A 69 -15.19 -12.12 -16.18
C ILE A 69 -16.25 -13.06 -15.61
N LYS A 70 -17.14 -13.62 -16.46
CA LYS A 70 -18.14 -14.60 -16.00
C LYS A 70 -17.51 -15.84 -15.37
N ASN A 71 -16.30 -16.19 -15.78
CA ASN A 71 -15.54 -17.32 -15.26
C ASN A 71 -14.59 -16.94 -14.11
N ALA A 72 -14.42 -15.64 -13.84
CA ALA A 72 -13.58 -15.15 -12.76
C ALA A 72 -14.34 -15.22 -11.43
N VAL A 73 -13.61 -15.52 -10.35
CA VAL A 73 -14.15 -15.48 -8.98
C VAL A 73 -13.95 -14.07 -8.45
N TRP A 74 -15.05 -13.35 -8.25
CA TRP A 74 -15.09 -12.03 -7.61
C TRP A 74 -16.40 -11.89 -6.84
N THR A 75 -16.43 -10.98 -5.87
CA THR A 75 -17.64 -10.68 -5.10
C THR A 75 -17.89 -9.18 -5.11
N LYS A 76 -19.16 -8.78 -5.18
CA LYS A 76 -19.54 -7.39 -5.08
C LYS A 76 -19.32 -6.93 -3.63
N PRO A 77 -18.48 -5.91 -3.39
CA PRO A 77 -18.19 -5.44 -2.04
C PRO A 77 -19.39 -4.68 -1.46
N GLU A 78 -19.55 -4.75 -0.14
CA GLU A 78 -20.47 -3.87 0.59
C GLU A 78 -19.85 -2.47 0.73
N MET A 79 -20.69 -1.42 0.69
CA MET A 79 -20.25 -0.05 0.92
C MET A 79 -20.03 0.18 2.41
N PRO A 80 -18.91 0.79 2.83
CA PRO A 80 -18.68 1.04 4.24
C PRO A 80 -19.56 2.17 4.76
N ILE A 81 -19.78 2.18 6.07
CA ILE A 81 -20.27 3.35 6.77
C ILE A 81 -19.16 4.40 6.73
N ALA A 82 -19.48 5.60 6.25
CA ALA A 82 -18.51 6.69 6.21
C ALA A 82 -18.18 7.17 7.64
N LEU A 83 -16.90 7.47 7.87
CA LEU A 83 -16.45 8.19 9.06
C LEU A 83 -16.95 9.64 9.02
N ASP A 84 -17.23 10.23 10.19
CA ASP A 84 -17.58 11.64 10.36
C ASP A 84 -16.59 12.56 9.59
N PRO A 85 -17.07 13.42 8.66
CA PRO A 85 -16.22 14.30 7.83
C PRO A 85 -15.38 15.31 8.64
N GLU A 86 -15.73 15.58 9.89
CA GLU A 86 -14.94 16.49 10.74
C GLU A 86 -13.64 15.86 11.28
N VAL A 87 -13.50 14.53 11.18
CA VAL A 87 -12.29 13.83 11.65
C VAL A 87 -11.09 14.21 10.79
N SER A 88 -10.12 14.85 11.43
CA SER A 88 -8.90 15.37 10.79
C SER A 88 -7.86 14.29 10.51
N VAL A 89 -7.06 14.49 9.45
CA VAL A 89 -6.08 13.50 8.98
C VAL A 89 -4.70 14.12 8.77
N SER A 90 -3.65 13.44 9.24
CA SER A 90 -2.26 13.70 8.86
C SER A 90 -1.74 12.57 7.99
N ILE A 91 -1.23 12.86 6.80
CA ILE A 91 -0.59 11.88 5.91
C ILE A 91 0.93 12.06 5.99
N VAL A 92 1.63 11.07 6.53
CA VAL A 92 3.09 11.02 6.67
C VAL A 92 3.68 10.23 5.50
N ILE A 93 4.51 10.90 4.70
CA ILE A 93 5.26 10.31 3.60
C ILE A 93 6.75 10.38 3.93
N ALA A 94 7.35 9.24 4.23
CA ALA A 94 8.80 9.15 4.40
C ALA A 94 9.45 8.90 3.03
N THR A 95 10.45 9.70 2.68
CA THR A 95 11.14 9.62 1.39
C THR A 95 12.65 9.72 1.58
N CYS A 96 13.42 9.16 0.66
CA CYS A 96 14.88 9.26 0.65
C CYS A 96 15.39 9.13 -0.79
N ASP A 97 15.77 10.25 -1.40
CA ASP A 97 16.39 10.28 -2.73
C ASP A 97 15.50 9.66 -3.84
N ARG A 98 14.20 10.02 -3.84
CA ARG A 98 13.20 9.54 -4.83
C ARG A 98 12.25 10.65 -5.32
N PRO A 99 12.78 11.72 -5.93
CA PRO A 99 11.99 12.89 -6.30
C PRO A 99 10.80 12.55 -7.23
N GLU A 100 10.98 11.69 -8.24
CA GLU A 100 9.93 11.38 -9.21
C GLU A 100 8.82 10.52 -8.61
N ALA A 101 9.16 9.59 -7.72
CA ALA A 101 8.17 8.75 -7.03
C ALA A 101 7.33 9.64 -6.10
N LEU A 102 7.98 10.44 -5.26
CA LEU A 102 7.33 11.39 -4.37
C LEU A 102 6.38 12.32 -5.14
N LYS A 103 6.83 12.87 -6.28
CA LYS A 103 5.99 13.75 -7.10
C LYS A 103 4.71 13.06 -7.55
N ARG A 104 4.79 11.81 -8.05
CA ARG A 104 3.61 11.04 -8.47
C ARG A 104 2.68 10.71 -7.29
N CYS A 105 3.25 10.37 -6.13
CA CYS A 105 2.49 10.14 -4.91
C CYS A 105 1.70 11.39 -4.52
N LEU A 106 2.36 12.56 -4.45
CA LEU A 106 1.73 13.85 -4.15
C LEU A 106 0.68 14.26 -5.20
N GLU A 107 0.95 14.09 -6.49
CA GLU A 107 -0.02 14.33 -7.57
C GLU A 107 -1.29 13.48 -7.38
N SER A 108 -1.15 12.22 -6.95
CA SER A 108 -2.29 11.34 -6.68
C SER A 108 -3.08 11.74 -5.43
N LEU A 109 -2.40 12.29 -4.42
CA LEU A 109 -3.05 12.83 -3.21
C LEU A 109 -3.83 14.11 -3.50
N MET A 110 -3.38 14.94 -4.45
CA MET A 110 -4.14 16.12 -4.88
C MET A 110 -5.44 15.74 -5.62
N GLY A 111 -5.53 14.51 -6.12
CA GLY A 111 -6.72 13.97 -6.76
C GLY A 111 -7.76 13.38 -5.80
N GLN A 112 -7.51 13.39 -4.47
CA GLN A 112 -8.44 12.82 -3.50
C GLN A 112 -9.76 13.60 -3.45
N LYS A 113 -10.87 12.86 -3.41
CA LYS A 113 -12.23 13.38 -3.25
C LYS A 113 -12.62 13.27 -1.78
N SER A 114 -12.19 14.26 -1.00
CA SER A 114 -12.48 14.35 0.43
C SER A 114 -12.65 15.81 0.82
N GLU A 115 -13.60 16.09 1.70
CA GLU A 115 -13.83 17.43 2.26
C GLU A 115 -13.17 17.61 3.64
N ARG A 116 -12.52 16.55 4.17
CA ARG A 116 -11.91 16.53 5.50
C ARG A 116 -10.69 17.47 5.56
N ALA A 117 -10.36 17.93 6.76
CA ALA A 117 -9.11 18.63 7.00
C ALA A 117 -7.92 17.65 6.88
N VAL A 118 -7.10 17.82 5.85
CA VAL A 118 -5.91 16.98 5.59
C VAL A 118 -4.65 17.84 5.63
N GLU A 119 -3.66 17.41 6.39
CA GLU A 119 -2.28 17.86 6.23
C GLU A 119 -1.40 16.74 5.68
N ILE A 120 -0.45 17.08 4.82
CA ILE A 120 0.53 16.14 4.28
C ILE A 120 1.91 16.52 4.81
N LEU A 121 2.60 15.57 5.41
CA LEU A 121 3.94 15.72 5.97
C LEU A 121 4.92 14.90 5.12
N VAL A 122 5.78 15.58 4.37
CA VAL A 122 6.88 14.93 3.65
C VAL A 122 8.12 14.95 4.52
N ILE A 123 8.54 13.75 4.96
CA ILE A 123 9.72 13.57 5.80
C ILE A 123 10.89 13.13 4.92
N ASP A 124 11.81 14.05 4.64
CA ASP A 124 13.00 13.78 3.82
C ASP A 124 14.11 13.16 4.69
N ASN A 125 14.33 11.86 4.51
CA ASN A 125 15.32 11.12 5.27
C ASN A 125 16.69 11.16 4.61
N ARG A 126 17.69 11.65 5.34
CA ARG A 126 19.05 11.92 4.83
C ARG A 126 19.01 12.92 3.65
N PRO A 127 18.50 14.15 3.87
CA PRO A 127 18.43 15.15 2.82
C PRO A 127 19.84 15.45 2.28
N THR A 128 20.01 15.44 0.96
CA THR A 128 21.32 15.64 0.31
C THR A 128 21.36 16.86 -0.62
N GLN A 129 20.36 17.02 -1.48
CA GLN A 129 20.41 17.95 -2.62
C GLN A 129 19.20 18.92 -2.74
N GLY A 130 18.33 18.99 -1.72
CA GLY A 130 17.19 19.92 -1.68
C GLY A 130 16.08 19.66 -2.71
N GLN A 131 16.23 18.68 -3.61
CA GLN A 131 15.21 18.33 -4.62
C GLN A 131 13.88 17.91 -3.97
N THR A 132 13.93 17.13 -2.89
CA THR A 132 12.75 16.73 -2.12
C THR A 132 11.98 17.94 -1.58
N GLU A 133 12.68 18.93 -1.02
CA GLU A 133 12.08 20.16 -0.50
C GLU A 133 11.39 20.95 -1.60
N GLN A 134 12.06 21.12 -2.75
CA GLN A 134 11.50 21.82 -3.91
C GLN A 134 10.22 21.15 -4.42
N ILE A 135 10.19 19.81 -4.45
CA ILE A 135 9.01 19.06 -4.87
C ILE A 135 7.90 19.20 -3.83
N ALA A 136 8.19 18.96 -2.55
CA ALA A 136 7.19 19.01 -1.48
C ALA A 136 6.54 20.39 -1.39
N THR A 137 7.33 21.47 -1.43
CA THR A 137 6.84 22.85 -1.31
C THR A 137 6.10 23.36 -2.54
N ALA A 138 6.14 22.65 -3.66
CA ALA A 138 5.35 22.98 -4.85
C ALA A 138 3.87 22.58 -4.73
N PHE A 139 3.51 21.73 -3.76
CA PHE A 139 2.14 21.28 -3.55
C PHE A 139 1.47 22.03 -2.38
N PRO A 140 0.17 22.35 -2.48
CA PRO A 140 -0.56 22.97 -1.38
C PRO A 140 -0.72 21.99 -0.20
N ASN A 141 -0.80 22.52 1.01
CA ASN A 141 -1.02 21.75 2.25
C ASN A 141 0.04 20.66 2.54
N VAL A 142 1.20 20.75 1.89
CA VAL A 142 2.37 19.90 2.17
C VAL A 142 3.36 20.64 3.05
N ARG A 143 3.73 20.01 4.17
CA ARG A 143 4.79 20.45 5.08
C ARG A 143 6.01 19.58 4.87
N TYR A 144 7.12 20.19 4.48
CA TYR A 144 8.42 19.53 4.40
C TYR A 144 9.10 19.49 5.77
N ILE A 145 9.65 18.33 6.14
CA ILE A 145 10.38 18.13 7.41
C ILE A 145 11.65 17.31 7.12
N PRO A 146 12.85 17.86 7.36
CA PRO A 146 14.09 17.10 7.21
C PRO A 146 14.32 16.18 8.42
N GLU A 147 14.71 14.93 8.17
CA GLU A 147 15.20 13.99 9.19
C GLU A 147 16.62 13.54 8.84
N ALA A 148 17.60 14.06 9.59
CA ALA A 148 19.01 13.81 9.34
C ALA A 148 19.47 12.40 9.73
N ARG A 149 18.79 11.74 10.67
CA ARG A 149 19.17 10.41 11.15
C ARG A 149 18.80 9.35 10.10
N PRO A 150 19.75 8.52 9.65
CA PRO A 150 19.48 7.51 8.64
C PRO A 150 18.50 6.44 9.16
N GLY A 151 17.40 6.20 8.43
CA GLY A 151 16.47 5.10 8.71
C GLY A 151 15.00 5.49 8.53
N GLY A 152 14.23 4.64 7.85
CA GLY A 152 12.81 4.88 7.56
C GLY A 152 11.95 5.01 8.82
N SER A 153 12.26 4.26 9.88
CA SER A 153 11.59 4.39 11.18
C SER A 153 11.85 5.75 11.84
N PHE A 154 13.07 6.32 11.73
CA PHE A 154 13.32 7.68 12.23
C PHE A 154 12.43 8.70 11.49
N ALA A 155 12.30 8.56 10.17
CA ALA A 155 11.45 9.44 9.37
C ALA A 155 9.97 9.29 9.73
N ARG A 156 9.45 8.06 9.85
CA ARG A 156 8.05 7.83 10.25
C ARG A 156 7.76 8.34 11.66
N ASN A 157 8.66 8.11 12.62
CA ASN A 157 8.54 8.63 13.99
C ASN A 157 8.56 10.17 14.02
N ALA A 158 9.41 10.82 13.21
CA ALA A 158 9.40 12.27 13.07
C ALA A 158 8.07 12.78 12.49
N GLY A 159 7.48 12.04 11.54
CA GLY A 159 6.14 12.31 11.02
C GLY A 159 5.04 12.15 12.07
N PHE A 160 5.07 11.07 12.86
CA PHE A 160 4.14 10.87 13.98
C PHE A 160 4.23 12.02 14.98
N ALA A 161 5.44 12.44 15.36
CA ALA A 161 5.66 13.57 16.26
C ALA A 161 5.11 14.90 15.73
N ALA A 162 5.10 15.09 14.41
CA ALA A 162 4.69 16.33 13.76
C ALA A 162 3.22 16.37 13.32
N SER A 163 2.53 15.22 13.41
CA SER A 163 1.13 15.03 13.02
C SER A 163 0.17 15.65 14.02
N ARG A 164 -0.93 16.22 13.52
CA ARG A 164 -1.97 16.88 14.30
C ARG A 164 -3.37 16.28 14.10
N GLY A 165 -3.52 15.40 13.11
CA GLY A 165 -4.77 14.75 12.78
C GLY A 165 -5.15 13.70 13.81
N GLU A 166 -6.46 13.50 13.98
CA GLU A 166 -7.01 12.42 14.80
C GLU A 166 -6.71 11.04 14.23
N ILE A 167 -6.61 10.95 12.90
CA ILE A 167 -6.08 9.79 12.18
C ILE A 167 -4.74 10.17 11.55
N VAL A 168 -3.72 9.36 11.81
CA VAL A 168 -2.39 9.51 11.21
C VAL A 168 -2.17 8.37 10.22
N ILE A 169 -1.81 8.71 8.99
CA ILE A 169 -1.64 7.76 7.88
C ILE A 169 -0.16 7.72 7.51
N THR A 170 0.41 6.53 7.36
CA THR A 170 1.67 6.32 6.65
C THR A 170 1.39 5.91 5.22
N LEU A 171 2.04 6.61 4.28
CA LEU A 171 1.98 6.32 2.85
C LEU A 171 3.42 6.32 2.29
N ASP A 172 3.80 5.26 1.59
CA ASP A 172 5.13 5.23 0.95
C ASP A 172 5.17 6.12 -0.30
N ASP A 173 6.35 6.69 -0.57
CA ASP A 173 6.58 7.64 -1.67
C ASP A 173 6.47 7.02 -3.08
N ASP A 174 6.51 5.69 -3.17
CA ASP A 174 6.40 4.90 -4.39
C ASP A 174 4.99 4.28 -4.59
N VAL A 175 4.00 4.85 -3.90
CA VAL A 175 2.57 4.48 -4.01
C VAL A 175 1.76 5.57 -4.70
N VAL A 176 0.89 5.18 -5.64
CA VAL A 176 -0.08 6.06 -6.32
C VAL A 176 -1.49 5.61 -5.96
N VAL A 177 -2.29 6.51 -5.39
CA VAL A 177 -3.62 6.17 -4.85
C VAL A 177 -4.78 6.70 -5.72
N PRO A 178 -5.91 5.98 -5.82
CA PRO A 178 -7.09 6.42 -6.56
C PRO A 178 -7.86 7.54 -5.83
N PRO A 179 -8.75 8.28 -6.50
CA PRO A 179 -9.43 9.45 -5.92
C PRO A 179 -10.26 9.22 -4.65
N ASN A 180 -10.77 8.01 -4.39
CA ASN A 180 -11.57 7.71 -3.20
C ASN A 180 -10.77 6.96 -2.10
N TRP A 181 -9.43 6.90 -2.24
CA TRP A 181 -8.59 6.10 -1.37
C TRP A 181 -8.65 6.54 0.09
N LEU A 182 -8.49 7.84 0.36
CA LEU A 182 -8.46 8.37 1.72
C LEU A 182 -9.75 7.99 2.47
N GLU A 183 -10.86 8.26 1.81
CA GLU A 183 -12.22 8.03 2.27
C GLU A 183 -12.48 6.54 2.58
N ASN A 184 -12.00 5.65 1.70
CA ASN A 184 -12.07 4.19 1.94
C ASN A 184 -11.16 3.74 3.09
N LEU A 185 -9.98 4.33 3.23
CA LEU A 185 -9.02 3.97 4.27
C LEU A 185 -9.49 4.38 5.67
N VAL A 186 -10.15 5.53 5.79
CA VAL A 186 -10.62 6.03 7.08
C VAL A 186 -12.00 5.49 7.49
N ALA A 187 -12.80 5.00 6.53
CA ALA A 187 -14.15 4.54 6.81
C ALA A 187 -14.27 3.50 7.95
N PRO A 188 -13.36 2.50 8.11
CA PRO A 188 -13.46 1.54 9.21
C PRO A 188 -13.37 2.16 10.61
N PHE A 189 -12.81 3.36 10.77
CA PHE A 189 -12.77 4.09 12.05
C PHE A 189 -14.13 4.61 12.51
N ALA A 190 -15.18 4.54 11.66
CA ALA A 190 -16.56 4.79 12.07
C ALA A 190 -17.00 3.83 13.20
N ARG A 191 -16.32 2.68 13.31
CA ARG A 191 -16.34 1.81 14.48
C ARG A 191 -15.31 2.31 15.51
N PRO A 192 -15.72 2.82 16.68
CA PRO A 192 -14.81 3.37 17.68
C PRO A 192 -13.77 2.37 18.19
N GLU A 193 -14.06 1.07 18.14
CA GLU A 193 -13.16 -0.01 18.56
C GLU A 193 -12.00 -0.29 17.60
N ILE A 194 -11.99 0.30 16.40
CA ILE A 194 -10.92 0.12 15.42
C ILE A 194 -9.85 1.19 15.64
N ASP A 195 -8.62 0.71 15.76
CA ASP A 195 -7.45 1.53 16.07
C ASP A 195 -6.48 1.64 14.89
N VAL A 196 -6.45 0.62 14.03
CA VAL A 196 -5.54 0.55 12.88
C VAL A 196 -6.28 0.05 11.64
N VAL A 197 -5.99 0.64 10.50
CA VAL A 197 -6.46 0.18 9.19
C VAL A 197 -5.27 0.07 8.25
N THR A 198 -5.14 -1.02 7.50
CA THR A 198 -4.14 -1.16 6.44
C THR A 198 -4.81 -1.33 5.08
N GLY A 199 -4.13 -0.90 4.03
CA GLY A 199 -4.63 -0.95 2.67
C GLY A 199 -4.03 -2.06 1.81
N ASN A 200 -4.51 -2.14 0.57
CA ASN A 200 -4.03 -3.09 -0.44
C ASN A 200 -3.06 -2.45 -1.42
N LEU A 201 -1.99 -3.15 -1.75
CA LEU A 201 -0.98 -2.67 -2.70
C LEU A 201 -0.99 -3.58 -3.92
N LEU A 202 -1.36 -3.01 -5.06
CA LEU A 202 -1.37 -3.67 -6.36
C LEU A 202 -0.11 -3.26 -7.15
N PRO A 203 0.47 -4.14 -7.98
CA PRO A 203 1.68 -3.80 -8.74
C PRO A 203 1.40 -2.71 -9.77
N LEU A 204 2.15 -1.61 -9.74
CA LEU A 204 2.04 -0.55 -10.76
C LEU A 204 2.46 -1.06 -12.15
N ALA A 205 3.48 -1.93 -12.20
CA ALA A 205 4.01 -2.47 -13.44
C ALA A 205 4.67 -3.85 -13.23
N LEU A 206 4.58 -4.71 -14.25
CA LEU A 206 5.17 -6.05 -14.29
C LEU A 206 5.97 -6.27 -15.61
N GLU A 207 6.72 -5.25 -16.01
CA GLU A 207 7.46 -5.20 -17.27
C GLU A 207 8.78 -5.97 -17.24
N THR A 208 9.34 -6.16 -16.05
CA THR A 208 10.66 -6.79 -15.86
C THR A 208 10.56 -8.04 -15.01
N ALA A 209 11.51 -8.96 -15.19
CA ALA A 209 11.57 -10.18 -14.40
C ALA A 209 11.67 -9.92 -12.89
N SER A 210 12.36 -8.85 -12.46
CA SER A 210 12.43 -8.49 -11.04
C SER A 210 11.07 -8.10 -10.47
N GLN A 211 10.29 -7.30 -11.20
CA GLN A 211 8.95 -6.90 -10.77
C GLN A 211 7.99 -8.10 -10.69
N GLN A 212 8.07 -9.00 -11.68
CA GLN A 212 7.29 -10.24 -11.72
C GLN A 212 7.64 -11.19 -10.58
N ILE A 213 8.95 -11.38 -10.30
CA ILE A 213 9.41 -12.22 -9.19
C ILE A 213 8.92 -11.68 -7.86
N PHE A 214 9.05 -10.36 -7.62
CA PHE A 214 8.58 -9.73 -6.39
C PHE A 214 7.08 -9.94 -6.18
N GLU A 215 6.27 -9.72 -7.22
CA GLU A 215 4.82 -9.88 -7.13
C GLU A 215 4.36 -11.33 -6.90
N ILE A 216 5.08 -12.33 -7.44
CA ILE A 216 4.62 -13.73 -7.43
C ILE A 216 5.18 -14.55 -6.27
N TYR A 217 6.39 -14.28 -5.79
CA TYR A 217 7.09 -15.11 -4.79
C TYR A 217 7.25 -14.42 -3.44
N ASP A 218 6.15 -13.95 -2.85
CA ASP A 218 6.05 -13.40 -1.48
C ASP A 218 6.67 -12.02 -1.24
N GLY A 219 7.08 -11.30 -2.28
CA GLY A 219 7.41 -9.87 -2.17
C GLY A 219 6.17 -8.96 -2.20
N SER A 220 5.08 -9.41 -2.82
CA SER A 220 3.86 -8.62 -2.98
C SER A 220 3.37 -8.11 -1.63
N LEU A 221 3.00 -6.84 -1.57
CA LEU A 221 2.39 -6.23 -0.40
C LEU A 221 0.86 -6.35 -0.41
N GLY A 222 0.28 -6.89 -1.49
CA GLY A 222 -1.15 -7.18 -1.57
C GLY A 222 -1.56 -8.40 -0.73
N ARG A 223 -2.75 -8.37 -0.13
CA ARG A 223 -3.32 -9.47 0.70
C ARG A 223 -4.68 -9.96 0.21
N GLY A 224 -4.94 -9.75 -1.08
CA GLY A 224 -6.18 -10.15 -1.73
C GLY A 224 -7.26 -9.08 -1.64
N PHE A 225 -8.52 -9.48 -1.78
CA PHE A 225 -9.66 -8.57 -1.93
C PHE A 225 -10.72 -8.76 -0.84
N ALA A 226 -10.42 -9.58 0.17
CA ALA A 226 -11.29 -9.79 1.32
C ALA A 226 -10.78 -8.98 2.51
N SER A 227 -11.68 -8.28 3.19
CA SER A 227 -11.34 -7.60 4.44
C SER A 227 -11.06 -8.64 5.52
N PHE A 228 -10.14 -8.31 6.41
CA PHE A 228 -9.70 -9.18 7.48
C PHE A 228 -9.48 -8.36 8.75
N GLU A 229 -10.07 -8.76 9.88
CA GLU A 229 -9.91 -8.11 11.17
C GLU A 229 -9.05 -8.97 12.10
N ALA A 230 -8.06 -8.34 12.74
CA ALA A 230 -7.19 -8.96 13.72
C ALA A 230 -7.24 -8.21 15.04
N ASP A 231 -7.31 -8.98 16.13
CA ASP A 231 -7.29 -8.49 17.49
C ASP A 231 -6.41 -9.40 18.38
N TYR A 232 -6.46 -9.19 19.69
CA TYR A 232 -5.74 -10.04 20.64
C TYR A 232 -6.15 -11.52 20.59
N GLN A 233 -7.42 -11.83 20.27
CA GLN A 233 -7.86 -13.22 20.16
C GLN A 233 -7.18 -13.89 18.97
N TRP A 234 -7.19 -13.25 17.80
CA TRP A 234 -6.45 -13.74 16.62
C TRP A 234 -4.96 -13.92 16.92
N PHE A 235 -4.35 -12.94 17.59
CA PHE A 235 -2.95 -12.95 18.01
C PHE A 235 -2.64 -14.14 18.95
N SER A 236 -3.46 -14.35 19.98
CA SER A 236 -3.23 -15.35 21.04
C SER A 236 -3.39 -16.80 20.58
N GLN A 237 -4.01 -17.03 19.42
CA GLN A 237 -4.17 -18.36 18.82
C GLN A 237 -2.92 -18.83 18.07
N ARG A 238 -1.87 -17.99 17.98
CA ARG A 238 -0.63 -18.32 17.26
C ARG A 238 0.40 -18.93 18.21
N PHE A 239 0.77 -20.18 17.93
CA PHE A 239 1.80 -20.91 18.68
C PHE A 239 3.22 -20.69 18.15
N LEU A 240 3.36 -20.22 16.91
CA LEU A 240 4.61 -19.84 16.26
C LEU A 240 4.69 -18.32 16.10
N ALA A 241 5.66 -17.85 15.31
CA ALA A 241 5.71 -16.48 14.80
C ALA A 241 4.32 -15.97 14.40
N VAL A 242 3.91 -14.84 14.96
CA VAL A 242 2.63 -14.20 14.62
C VAL A 242 2.74 -13.68 13.18
N PRO A 243 1.85 -14.06 12.27
CA PRO A 243 1.97 -13.72 10.86
C PRO A 243 1.49 -12.29 10.59
N THR A 244 2.12 -11.30 11.22
CA THR A 244 1.74 -9.89 11.08
C THR A 244 1.90 -9.38 9.65
N TRP A 245 2.68 -10.07 8.81
CA TRP A 245 2.74 -9.80 7.39
C TRP A 245 1.40 -9.98 6.69
N GLU A 246 0.47 -10.79 7.19
CA GLU A 246 -0.89 -10.95 6.64
C GLU A 246 -1.76 -9.70 6.82
N LEU A 247 -1.34 -8.77 7.70
CA LEU A 247 -2.11 -7.60 8.13
C LEU A 247 -1.89 -6.38 7.24
N GLY A 248 -1.27 -6.53 6.07
CA GLY A 248 -0.87 -5.43 5.20
C GLY A 248 0.51 -4.87 5.55
N ALA A 249 0.76 -3.62 5.17
CA ALA A 249 2.05 -2.96 5.33
C ALA A 249 1.89 -1.48 5.70
N THR A 250 2.89 -0.88 6.35
CA THR A 250 2.89 0.56 6.65
C THR A 250 3.00 1.45 5.42
N ALA A 251 3.24 0.87 4.23
CA ALA A 251 3.15 1.56 2.95
C ALA A 251 1.74 2.13 2.66
N ILE A 252 0.68 1.53 3.23
CA ILE A 252 -0.66 2.12 3.36
C ILE A 252 -1.20 1.68 4.72
N ALA A 253 -1.05 2.51 5.76
CA ALA A 253 -1.65 2.24 7.06
C ALA A 253 -2.14 3.52 7.72
N ALA A 254 -3.26 3.44 8.43
CA ALA A 254 -3.88 4.51 9.18
C ALA A 254 -4.00 4.10 10.64
N PHE A 255 -3.77 5.05 11.54
CA PHE A 255 -3.72 4.84 12.99
C PHE A 255 -4.60 5.89 13.67
N ARG A 256 -5.45 5.47 14.59
CA ARG A 256 -6.12 6.39 15.51
C ARG A 256 -5.09 6.95 16.48
N ALA A 257 -4.83 8.24 16.39
CA ALA A 257 -3.74 8.89 17.12
C ALA A 257 -3.87 8.68 18.64
N SER A 258 -5.07 8.95 19.17
CA SER A 258 -5.37 8.91 20.61
C SER A 258 -5.27 7.51 21.25
N SER A 259 -5.26 6.44 20.46
CA SER A 259 -5.14 5.08 20.97
C SER A 259 -3.79 4.45 20.65
N ILE A 260 -3.20 4.74 19.49
CA ILE A 260 -1.93 4.11 19.07
C ILE A 260 -0.71 4.94 19.48
N LEU A 261 -0.70 6.24 19.18
CA LEU A 261 0.50 7.06 19.39
C LEU A 261 0.75 7.40 20.85
N ASP A 262 -0.32 7.36 21.67
CA ASP A 262 -0.29 7.67 23.10
C ASP A 262 -0.17 6.42 24.00
N ASP A 263 -0.27 5.20 23.45
CA ASP A 263 -0.17 3.97 24.26
C ASP A 263 1.31 3.56 24.48
N PRO A 264 1.85 3.65 25.70
CA PRO A 264 3.23 3.27 25.99
C PRO A 264 3.51 1.76 25.81
N ARG A 265 2.47 0.91 25.79
CA ARG A 265 2.60 -0.54 25.53
C ARG A 265 2.86 -0.81 24.05
N VAL A 266 2.37 0.07 23.18
CA VAL A 266 2.67 0.04 21.75
C VAL A 266 4.01 0.73 21.53
N GLY A 267 4.14 1.98 22.00
CA GLY A 267 5.28 2.86 21.68
C GLY A 267 5.35 3.19 20.19
N TRP A 268 6.38 3.91 19.75
CA TRP A 268 6.56 4.22 18.33
C TRP A 268 7.34 3.13 17.59
N MET A 269 7.55 3.29 16.29
CA MET A 269 8.28 2.30 15.48
C MET A 269 9.70 2.15 16.00
N ASP A 270 10.20 0.91 16.08
CA ASP A 270 11.58 0.67 16.52
C ASP A 270 12.55 1.19 15.45
N GLU A 271 13.41 2.15 15.82
CA GLU A 271 14.30 2.79 14.86
C GLU A 271 15.42 1.86 14.36
N MET A 272 15.68 0.78 15.10
CA MET A 272 16.68 -0.22 14.72
C MET A 272 16.10 -1.33 13.85
N LEU A 273 14.83 -1.29 13.44
CA LEU A 273 14.22 -2.29 12.55
C LEU A 273 13.84 -1.75 11.16
N GLY A 274 14.01 -0.44 10.91
CA GLY A 274 13.56 0.22 9.68
C GLY A 274 14.54 0.18 8.50
N PRO A 275 14.07 0.37 7.26
CA PRO A 275 14.92 0.41 6.08
C PRO A 275 15.98 1.50 6.21
N GLY A 276 17.23 1.18 5.87
CA GLY A 276 18.35 2.11 5.95
C GLY A 276 19.22 1.96 7.20
N VAL A 277 18.85 1.08 8.14
CA VAL A 277 19.70 0.66 9.26
C VAL A 277 20.19 -0.80 9.08
N PRO A 278 21.20 -1.29 9.83
CA PRO A 278 21.83 -2.59 9.58
C PRO A 278 20.89 -3.81 9.61
N SER A 279 19.82 -3.77 10.41
CA SER A 279 18.83 -4.84 10.57
C SER A 279 18.02 -5.13 9.30
N GLY A 280 17.94 -4.20 8.34
CA GLY A 280 17.15 -4.37 7.13
C GLY A 280 15.79 -3.69 7.22
N ALA A 281 14.70 -4.45 7.10
CA ALA A 281 13.34 -3.93 7.27
C ALA A 281 12.44 -5.00 7.93
N GLY A 282 11.81 -4.62 9.04
CA GLY A 282 10.88 -5.43 9.83
C GLY A 282 10.16 -4.60 10.89
N GLU A 283 10.23 -3.28 10.77
CA GLU A 283 9.67 -2.32 11.72
C GLU A 283 8.14 -2.38 11.77
N ASP A 284 7.50 -2.64 10.63
CA ASP A 284 6.05 -2.73 10.49
C ASP A 284 5.51 -4.00 11.14
N LEU A 285 6.16 -5.14 10.89
CA LEU A 285 5.82 -6.43 11.49
C LEU A 285 5.88 -6.35 13.02
N TYR A 286 6.93 -5.74 13.56
CA TYR A 286 7.08 -5.57 15.00
C TYR A 286 6.11 -4.53 15.57
N PHE A 287 5.79 -3.48 14.81
CA PHE A 287 4.81 -2.49 15.23
C PHE A 287 3.40 -3.10 15.32
N PHE A 288 2.94 -3.82 14.30
CA PHE A 288 1.66 -4.53 14.33
C PHE A 288 1.61 -5.60 15.42
N TYR A 289 2.72 -6.28 15.69
CA TYR A 289 2.80 -7.21 16.82
C TYR A 289 2.54 -6.52 18.16
N ARG A 290 3.18 -5.37 18.41
CA ARG A 290 2.98 -4.62 19.65
C ARG A 290 1.56 -4.07 19.77
N ILE A 291 0.98 -3.57 18.67
CA ILE A 291 -0.42 -3.13 18.58
C ILE A 291 -1.37 -4.24 19.02
N LEU A 292 -1.28 -5.43 18.42
CA LEU A 292 -2.15 -6.56 18.76
C LEU A 292 -1.91 -7.06 20.19
N LYS A 293 -0.65 -7.13 20.62
CA LYS A 293 -0.29 -7.52 22.00
C LYS A 293 -0.84 -6.54 23.05
N ALA A 294 -0.93 -5.26 22.72
CA ALA A 294 -1.55 -4.21 23.53
C ALA A 294 -3.10 -4.22 23.48
N ARG A 295 -3.69 -5.15 22.72
CA ARG A 295 -5.14 -5.39 22.56
C ARG A 295 -5.89 -4.38 21.71
N HIS A 296 -5.18 -3.69 20.83
CA HIS A 296 -5.80 -2.88 19.78
C HIS A 296 -6.37 -3.75 18.65
N ARG A 297 -7.32 -3.19 17.90
CA ARG A 297 -7.92 -3.86 16.74
C ARG A 297 -7.43 -3.26 15.43
N LEU A 298 -7.05 -4.14 14.53
CA LEU A 298 -6.54 -3.82 13.20
C LEU A 298 -7.47 -4.39 12.13
N VAL A 299 -7.76 -3.61 11.10
CA VAL A 299 -8.53 -4.05 9.92
C VAL A 299 -7.66 -3.93 8.68
N TYR A 300 -7.52 -5.01 7.92
CA TYR A 300 -7.10 -4.96 6.54
C TYR A 300 -8.31 -4.58 5.67
N GLU A 301 -8.18 -3.46 4.96
CA GLU A 301 -9.23 -2.83 4.16
C GLU A 301 -8.85 -2.82 2.67
N PRO A 302 -9.25 -3.85 1.89
CA PRO A 302 -8.83 -3.97 0.50
C PRO A 302 -9.42 -2.91 -0.43
N ARG A 303 -10.47 -2.18 0.01
CA ARG A 303 -11.04 -1.05 -0.75
C ARG A 303 -10.14 0.18 -0.70
N ALA A 304 -9.28 0.28 0.31
CA ALA A 304 -8.24 1.29 0.41
C ALA A 304 -6.98 0.79 -0.28
N TRP A 305 -6.92 0.94 -1.61
CA TRP A 305 -5.86 0.35 -2.42
C TRP A 305 -4.98 1.40 -3.10
N GLY A 306 -3.76 1.02 -3.50
CA GLY A 306 -2.87 1.85 -4.29
C GLY A 306 -1.98 1.04 -5.23
N TRP A 307 -1.44 1.69 -6.26
CA TRP A 307 -0.45 1.13 -7.15
C TRP A 307 0.96 1.32 -6.58
N HIS A 308 1.70 0.24 -6.44
CA HIS A 308 3.03 0.22 -5.82
C HIS A 308 4.12 -0.03 -6.87
N GLU A 309 5.15 0.82 -6.87
CA GLU A 309 6.28 0.66 -7.79
C GLU A 309 7.25 -0.44 -7.32
N HIS A 310 7.43 -1.45 -8.16
CA HIS A 310 8.40 -2.53 -7.92
C HIS A 310 9.76 -2.21 -8.52
N ARG A 311 10.83 -2.67 -7.87
CA ARG A 311 12.21 -2.50 -8.35
C ARG A 311 12.39 -3.09 -9.75
N ARG A 312 12.90 -2.29 -10.68
CA ARG A 312 13.05 -2.66 -12.11
C ARG A 312 14.29 -3.53 -12.39
N SER A 313 15.28 -3.54 -11.50
CA SER A 313 16.51 -4.32 -11.69
C SER A 313 16.66 -5.46 -10.68
N MET A 314 17.26 -6.57 -11.14
CA MET A 314 17.57 -7.71 -10.27
C MET A 314 18.50 -7.37 -9.09
N PRO A 315 19.57 -6.54 -9.24
CA PRO A 315 20.39 -6.14 -8.11
C PRO A 315 19.62 -5.40 -7.01
N GLU A 316 18.71 -4.50 -7.39
CA GLU A 316 17.87 -3.77 -6.43
C GLU A 316 16.90 -4.68 -5.72
N LEU A 317 16.24 -5.59 -6.46
CA LEU A 317 15.36 -6.60 -5.88
C LEU A 317 16.12 -7.49 -4.89
N ARG A 318 17.30 -7.98 -5.26
CA ARG A 318 18.13 -8.83 -4.37
C ARG A 318 18.47 -8.10 -3.08
N ARG A 319 18.83 -6.82 -3.16
CA ARG A 319 19.09 -5.97 -1.98
C ARG A 319 17.84 -5.79 -1.12
N GLN A 320 16.68 -5.57 -1.73
CA GLN A 320 15.40 -5.45 -1.03
C GLN A 320 15.04 -6.74 -0.30
N LEU A 321 15.02 -7.88 -1.01
CA LEU A 321 14.72 -9.19 -0.42
C LEU A 321 15.72 -9.56 0.68
N PHE A 322 17.01 -9.27 0.48
CA PHE A 322 18.02 -9.48 1.52
C PHE A 322 17.72 -8.68 2.80
N ASN A 323 17.29 -7.41 2.67
CA ASN A 323 16.91 -6.59 3.81
C ASN A 323 15.62 -7.09 4.49
N TYR A 324 14.63 -7.55 3.73
CA TYR A 324 13.42 -8.16 4.28
C TYR A 324 13.75 -9.45 5.05
N SER A 325 14.57 -10.33 4.48
CA SER A 325 15.00 -11.57 5.14
C SER A 325 15.75 -11.31 6.44
N LYS A 326 16.65 -10.31 6.47
CA LYS A 326 17.35 -9.93 7.71
C LYS A 326 16.38 -9.41 8.77
N GLY A 327 15.45 -8.54 8.40
CA GLY A 327 14.50 -7.95 9.35
C GLY A 327 13.52 -8.99 9.91
N ASN A 328 13.01 -9.87 9.04
CA ASN A 328 12.15 -10.99 9.45
C ASN A 328 12.85 -11.92 10.45
N ILE A 329 14.13 -12.25 10.24
CA ILE A 329 14.92 -13.06 11.19
C ILE A 329 15.27 -12.25 12.45
N GLY A 330 15.49 -10.94 12.35
CA GLY A 330 15.77 -10.10 13.52
C GLY A 330 14.59 -9.98 14.49
N TYR A 331 13.37 -10.21 13.98
CA TYR A 331 12.11 -10.11 14.73
C TYR A 331 11.61 -11.48 15.28
N HIS A 332 11.86 -12.58 14.57
CA HIS A 332 11.39 -13.94 14.91
C HIS A 332 12.42 -14.79 15.62
#